data_AF-A0A1B3MZH0-F1
#
_entry.id   AF-A0A1B3MZH0-F1
#
_cell.length_a   1.000
_cell.length_b   1.000
_cell.length_c   1.000
_cell.angle_alpha   90.00
_cell.angle_beta   90.00
_cell.angle_gamma   90.00
#
_symmetry.space_group_name_H-M   'P 1'
#
loop_
_entity.id
_entity.type
_entity.pdbx_description
1 polymer ?
#
loop_
_entity_poly.entity_id
_entity_poly.type
_entity_poly.pdbx_seq_one_letter_code
_entity_poly.pdbx_strand_id
1 'polypeptide(L)' 'MNEEMIREAARALAARLKHLLDESLACEIRLTRDEAVLAQGFAESVADLLSPSSGGK' A
#
# COMPACT_ATOMS: atom_id res chain seq x y z
N MET A 1 -7.50 -14.57 4.96
CA MET A 1 -6.80 -13.39 5.51
C MET A 1 -7.86 -12.33 5.74
N ASN A 2 -8.01 -11.83 6.98
CA ASN A 2 -9.13 -10.95 7.34
C ASN A 2 -8.94 -9.54 6.75
N GLU A 3 -10.01 -8.92 6.25
CA GLU A 3 -9.99 -7.52 5.76
C GLU A 3 -9.38 -6.55 6.78
N GLU A 4 -9.64 -6.80 8.07
CA GLU A 4 -9.08 -6.03 9.17
C GLU A 4 -7.56 -6.10 9.21
N MET A 5 -6.98 -7.29 9.00
CA MET A 5 -5.53 -7.48 8.95
C MET A 5 -4.90 -6.77 7.74
N ILE A 6 -5.59 -6.78 6.59
CA ILE A 6 -5.13 -6.08 5.38
C ILE A 6 -5.16 -4.57 5.61
N ARG A 7 -6.20 -4.05 6.27
CA ARG A 7 -6.33 -2.62 6.60
C ARG A 7 -5.26 -2.16 7.59
N GLU A 8 -4.99 -2.95 8.62
CA GLU A 8 -3.93 -2.67 9.60
C GLU A 8 -2.55 -2.66 8.93
N ALA A 9 -2.25 -3.65 8.09
CA ALA A 9 -1.00 -3.71 7.33
C ALA A 9 -0.84 -2.52 6.36
N ALA A 10 -1.92 -2.13 5.67
CA ALA A 10 -1.93 -0.96 4.79
C ALA A 10 -1.67 0.34 5.56
N ARG A 11 -2.26 0.51 6.75
CA ARG A 11 -2.01 1.68 7.62
C ARG A 11 -0.56 1.70 8.13
N ALA A 12 -0.02 0.56 8.53
CA ALA A 12 1.36 0.47 8.99
C ALA A 12 2.35 0.84 7.86
N LEU A 13 2.10 0.35 6.65
CA LEU A 13 2.88 0.70 5.46
C LEU A 13 2.77 2.19 5.13
N ALA A 14 1.56 2.76 5.14
CA ALA A 14 1.34 4.18 4.86
C ALA A 14 2.04 5.09 5.88
N ALA A 15 1.98 4.75 7.17
CA ALA A 15 2.69 5.49 8.22
C ALA A 15 4.21 5.44 8.02
N ARG A 16 4.74 4.29 7.62
CA ARG A 16 6.18 4.11 7.36
C ARG A 16 6.65 4.82 6.11
N LEU A 17 5.89 4.76 5.02
CA LEU A 17 6.15 5.55 3.81
C LEU A 17 6.11 7.05 4.12
N LYS A 18 5.11 7.51 4.87
CA LYS A 18 5.04 8.90 5.31
C LYS A 18 6.27 9.29 6.11
N HIS A 19 6.68 8.49 7.08
CA HIS A 19 7.90 8.75 7.87
C HIS A 19 9.15 8.83 6.99
N LEU A 20 9.32 7.92 6.04
CA LEU A 20 10.46 7.91 5.11
C LEU A 20 10.45 9.11 4.14
N LEU A 21 9.27 9.60 3.77
CA LEU A 21 9.10 10.79 2.94
C LEU A 21 9.27 12.10 3.72
N ASP A 22 8.80 12.15 4.98
CA ASP A 22 8.89 13.31 5.87
C ASP A 22 10.31 13.48 6.42
N GLU A 23 11.01 12.36 6.70
CA GLU A 23 12.40 12.36 7.17
C GLU A 23 13.44 12.61 6.06
N SER A 24 13.08 12.76 4.77
CA SER A 24 14.13 12.70 3.76
C SER A 24 14.05 13.57 2.50
N LEU A 25 15.10 14.39 2.43
CA LEU A 25 15.97 14.67 1.29
C LEU A 25 16.60 13.42 0.61
N ALA A 26 16.12 12.18 0.86
CA ALA A 26 16.68 10.97 0.24
C ALA A 26 16.17 10.80 -1.19
N CYS A 27 17.12 10.56 -2.10
CA CYS A 27 16.84 10.23 -3.49
C CYS A 27 16.36 8.77 -3.67
N GLU A 28 16.40 7.93 -2.63
CA GLU A 28 16.02 6.53 -2.68
C GLU A 28 15.40 6.07 -1.34
N ILE A 29 14.33 5.29 -1.42
CA ILE A 29 13.71 4.61 -0.27
C ILE A 29 13.85 3.10 -0.50
N ARG A 30 14.40 2.38 0.49
CA ARG A 30 14.53 0.92 0.46
C ARG A 30 13.44 0.26 1.28
N LEU A 31 12.73 -0.68 0.66
CA LEU A 31 11.75 -1.54 1.31
C LEU A 31 12.32 -2.94 1.49
N THR A 32 11.97 -3.60 2.58
CA THR A 32 12.16 -5.05 2.72
C THR A 32 11.19 -5.80 1.81
N ARG A 33 11.45 -7.09 1.58
CA ARG A 33 10.61 -7.92 0.71
C ARG A 33 9.15 -7.97 1.19
N ASP A 34 8.91 -8.14 2.48
CA ASP A 34 7.57 -8.15 3.07
C ASP A 34 6.86 -6.82 2.84
N GLU A 35 7.55 -5.69 3.07
CA GLU A 35 7.00 -4.36 2.83
C GLU A 35 6.67 -4.12 1.35
N ALA A 36 7.51 -4.62 0.44
CA ALA A 36 7.28 -4.52 -0.99
C ALA A 36 6.07 -5.36 -1.43
N VAL A 37 5.92 -6.59 -0.91
CA VAL A 37 4.76 -7.46 -1.19
C VAL A 37 3.47 -6.83 -0.66
N LEU A 38 3.50 -6.26 0.55
CA LEU A 38 2.36 -5.53 1.12
C LEU A 38 2.00 -4.29 0.30
N ALA A 39 3.00 -3.52 -0.13
CA ALA A 39 2.80 -2.35 -0.98
C ALA A 39 2.19 -2.71 -2.33
N GLN A 40 2.69 -3.80 -2.94
CA GLN A 40 2.17 -4.33 -4.19
C GLN A 40 0.71 -4.76 -4.05
N GLY A 41 0.38 -5.61 -3.07
CA GLY A 41 -0.99 -6.09 -2.87
C GLY A 41 -1.97 -4.97 -2.52
N PHE A 42 -1.52 -3.94 -1.81
CA PHE A 42 -2.32 -2.74 -1.55
C PHE A 42 -2.57 -1.94 -2.83
N ALA A 43 -1.53 -1.72 -3.66
CA ALA A 43 -1.66 -1.02 -4.93
C ALA A 43 -2.61 -1.76 -5.89
N GLU A 44 -2.53 -3.08 -5.95
CA GLU A 44 -3.45 -3.91 -6.74
C GLU A 44 -4.89 -3.82 -6.22
N SER A 45 -5.08 -3.87 -4.90
CA SER A 45 -6.42 -3.72 -4.30
C SER A 45 -7.04 -2.34 -4.54
N VAL A 46 -6.22 -1.28 -4.50
CA VAL A 46 -6.66 0.09 -4.85
C VAL A 46 -6.93 0.20 -6.34
N ALA A 47 -6.10 -0.40 -7.19
CA ALA A 47 -6.32 -0.42 -8.64
C ALA A 47 -7.62 -1.16 -9.00
N ASP A 48 -7.95 -2.24 -8.32
CA ASP A 48 -9.21 -2.96 -8.48
C ASP A 48 -10.41 -2.12 -7.97
N LEU A 49 -10.27 -1.47 -6.81
CA LEU A 49 -11.30 -0.60 -6.23
C LEU A 49 -11.58 0.65 -7.08
N LEU A 50 -10.53 1.25 -7.67
CA LEU A 50 -10.62 2.44 -8.52
C LEU A 50 -10.89 2.10 -9.98
N SER A 51 -10.65 0.85 -10.39
CA SER A 51 -11.13 0.37 -11.67
C SER A 51 -12.64 0.50 -11.62
N PRO A 52 -13.25 1.29 -12.52
CA PRO A 52 -14.69 1.42 -12.54
C PRO A 52 -15.20 0.01 -12.73
N SER A 53 -15.85 -0.53 -11.70
CA SER A 53 -16.66 -1.71 -11.90
C SER A 53 -17.52 -1.38 -13.11
N SER A 54 -17.41 -2.21 -14.14
CA SER A 54 -18.40 -2.23 -15.21
C SER A 54 -19.74 -2.45 -14.52
N GLY A 55 -20.39 -1.36 -14.16
CA GLY A 55 -21.83 -1.31 -13.97
C GLY A 55 -22.40 -1.71 -15.32
N GLY A 56 -22.65 -3.01 -15.45
CA GLY A 56 -22.85 -3.63 -16.75
C GLY A 56 -23.38 -5.05 -16.70
N LYS A 57 -24.07 -5.44 -15.61
CA LYS A 57 -25.36 -6.16 -15.58
C LYS A 57 -25.63 -6.80 -14.22
#